data_AF-A0A534F4P8-F1
#
_entry.id   AF-A0A534F4P8-F1
#
_cell.length_a   1.000
_cell.length_b   1.000
_cell.length_c   1.000
_cell.angle_alpha   90.00
_cell.angle_beta   90.00
_cell.angle_gamma   90.00
#
_symmetry.space_group_name_H-M   'P 1'
#
loop_
_entity.id
_entity.type
_entity.pdbx_description
1 polymer ?
#
loop_
_entity_poly.entity_id
_entity_poly.type
_entity_poly.pdbx_seq_one_letter_code
_entity_poly.pdbx_strand_id
1 'polypeptide(L)'
;MPQSRLIGTIGLVTWMMVALPALLYHVPALLHHGPFIDWRWIAVFLGFGVLFALDLRRPHLLLLALAAVMALALVLLRCNGYEGALLALIAMQLGTRVGPGTGIAWIFGQSALL
;
A
#
# COMPACT_ATOMS: atom_id res chain seq x y z
N MET A 1 -13.91 -18.55 -6.98
CA MET A 1 -13.42 -18.51 -5.58
C MET A 1 -11.89 -18.46 -5.37
N PRO A 2 -10.98 -18.90 -6.28
CA PRO A 2 -9.53 -18.84 -6.01
C PRO A 2 -8.91 -17.44 -6.12
N GLN A 3 -9.47 -16.56 -6.97
CA GLN A 3 -8.90 -15.25 -7.30
C GLN A 3 -8.89 -14.26 -6.12
N SER A 4 -9.94 -14.27 -5.28
CA SER A 4 -10.01 -13.41 -4.08
C SER A 4 -8.98 -13.81 -3.02
N ARG A 5 -8.73 -15.12 -2.85
CA ARG A 5 -7.68 -15.61 -1.94
C ARG A 5 -6.29 -15.23 -2.45
N LEU A 6 -6.04 -15.34 -3.75
CA LEU A 6 -4.76 -14.97 -4.35
C LEU A 6 -4.46 -13.47 -4.13
N ILE A 7 -5.43 -12.60 -4.42
CA ILE A 7 -5.29 -11.15 -4.23
C ILE A 7 -5.06 -10.81 -2.75
N GLY A 8 -5.76 -11.51 -1.84
CA GLY A 8 -5.56 -11.34 -0.40
C GLY A 8 -4.16 -11.74 0.07
N THR A 9 -3.66 -12.89 -0.39
CA THR A 9 -2.31 -13.36 -0.04
C THR A 9 -1.23 -12.45 -0.61
N ILE A 10 -1.32 -12.06 -1.88
CA ILE A 10 -0.35 -11.14 -2.49
C ILE A 10 -0.37 -9.81 -1.73
N GLY A 11 -1.57 -9.28 -1.44
CA GLY A 11 -1.72 -8.06 -0.64
C GLY A 11 -1.07 -8.13 0.74
N LEU A 12 -1.29 -9.23 1.46
CA LEU A 12 -0.67 -9.46 2.76
C LEU A 12 0.86 -9.52 2.65
N VAL A 13 1.39 -10.27 1.67
CA VAL A 13 2.84 -10.41 1.46
C VAL A 13 3.45 -9.06 1.12
N THR A 14 2.85 -8.29 0.20
CA THR A 14 3.36 -6.95 -0.15
C THR A 14 3.29 -6.00 1.04
N TRP A 15 2.21 -6.02 1.82
CA TRP A 15 2.09 -5.22 3.03
C TRP A 15 3.20 -5.54 4.03
N MET A 16 3.49 -6.82 4.26
CA MET A 16 4.60 -7.26 5.12
C MET A 16 5.97 -6.88 4.55
N MET A 17 6.16 -6.97 3.23
CA MET A 17 7.41 -6.56 2.57
C MET A 17 7.69 -5.06 2.65
N VAL A 18 6.67 -4.22 2.84
CA VAL A 18 6.85 -2.79 3.13
C VAL A 18 7.13 -2.55 4.61
N ALA A 19 6.48 -3.29 5.51
CA ALA A 19 6.69 -3.20 6.95
C ALA A 19 8.11 -3.65 7.37
N LEU A 20 8.60 -4.71 6.75
CA LEU A 20 9.85 -5.38 7.12
C LEU A 20 11.10 -4.46 7.00
N PRO A 21 11.39 -3.81 5.85
CA PRO A 21 12.50 -2.87 5.75
C PRO A 21 12.27 -1.67 6.68
N ALA A 22 11.04 -1.17 6.83
CA ALA A 22 10.76 -0.08 7.78
C ALA A 22 11.17 -0.47 9.21
N LEU A 23 10.87 -1.68 9.66
CA LEU A 23 11.29 -2.22 10.95
C LEU A 23 12.81 -2.43 11.01
N LEU A 24 13.41 -3.05 9.98
CA LEU A 24 14.84 -3.34 9.94
C LEU A 24 15.71 -2.08 9.87
N TYR A 25 15.25 -0.99 9.27
CA TYR A 25 15.96 0.29 9.27
C TYR A 25 15.72 1.09 10.56
N HIS A 26 14.61 0.87 11.28
CA HIS A 26 14.31 1.58 12.53
C HIS A 26 14.90 0.89 13.78
N VAL A 27 15.00 -0.44 13.81
CA VAL A 27 15.51 -1.19 14.98
C VAL A 27 17.00 -0.88 15.29
N PRO A 28 17.92 -0.79 14.31
CA PRO A 28 19.30 -0.37 14.56
C PRO A 28 19.41 1.11 14.96
N ALA A 29 18.53 1.97 14.42
CA ALA A 29 18.49 3.40 14.77
C ALA A 29 18.01 3.63 16.22
N LEU A 30 17.11 2.78 16.72
CA LEU A 30 16.64 2.77 18.11
C LEU A 30 17.77 2.48 19.12
N LEU A 31 18.74 1.64 18.73
CA LEU A 31 19.90 1.26 19.55
C LEU A 31 21.02 2.31 19.56
N HIS A 32 21.06 3.25 18.60
CA HIS A 32 22.20 4.16 18.39
C HIS A 32 21.87 5.67 18.47
N HIS A 33 20.74 6.07 19.07
CA HIS A 33 20.34 7.49 19.19
C HIS A 33 20.13 8.21 17.83
N GLY A 34 19.27 7.66 16.96
CA GLY A 34 18.76 8.31 15.74
C GLY A 34 17.23 8.15 15.58
N PRO A 35 16.51 9.09 14.95
CA PRO A 35 15.34 9.75 15.52
C PRO A 35 14.00 9.05 15.29
N PHE A 36 13.09 9.32 16.24
CA PHE A 36 11.62 9.34 16.14
C PHE A 36 10.98 8.33 15.19
N ILE A 37 10.41 7.27 15.77
CA ILE A 37 9.37 6.47 15.12
C ILE A 37 8.33 7.44 14.54
N ASP A 38 8.23 7.47 13.21
CA ASP A 38 7.31 8.37 12.53
C ASP A 38 5.88 7.83 12.65
N TRP A 39 5.22 8.20 13.74
CA TRP A 39 3.89 7.69 14.11
C TRP A 39 2.84 7.97 13.03
N ARG A 40 3.06 9.03 12.23
CA ARG A 40 2.23 9.37 11.06
C ARG A 40 2.31 8.28 10.00
N TRP A 41 3.53 7.82 9.67
CA TRP A 41 3.73 6.73 8.73
C TRP A 41 3.08 5.43 9.22
N ILE A 42 3.23 5.10 10.51
CA ILE A 42 2.59 3.91 11.11
C ILE A 42 1.07 3.99 11.04
N ALA A 43 0.49 5.16 11.37
CA ALA A 43 -0.96 5.35 11.31
C ALA A 43 -1.50 5.17 9.89
N VAL A 44 -0.83 5.74 8.88
CA VAL A 44 -1.22 5.57 7.47
C VAL A 44 -1.01 4.13 7.00
N PHE A 45 0.07 3.47 7.43
CA PHE A 45 0.39 2.09 7.07
C PHE A 45 -0.63 1.08 7.63
N LEU A 46 -1.02 1.24 8.89
CA LEU A 46 -2.08 0.46 9.51
C LEU A 46 -3.44 0.80 8.87
N GLY A 47 -3.69 2.08 8.59
CA GLY A 47 -4.89 2.53 7.89
C GLY A 47 -5.06 1.86 6.52
N PHE A 48 -3.99 1.80 5.72
CA PHE A 48 -3.97 1.05 4.46
C PHE A 48 -4.34 -0.42 4.68
N GLY A 49 -3.69 -1.10 5.64
CA GLY A 49 -3.94 -2.51 5.92
C GLY A 49 -5.39 -2.79 6.33
N VAL A 50 -5.99 -1.93 7.16
CA VAL A 50 -7.39 -2.03 7.57
C VAL A 50 -8.32 -1.83 6.38
N LEU A 51 -8.10 -0.80 5.56
CA LEU A 51 -8.92 -0.53 4.37
C LEU A 51 -8.83 -1.67 3.36
N PHE A 52 -7.64 -2.21 3.15
CA PHE A 52 -7.40 -3.35 2.29
C PHE A 52 -8.12 -4.61 2.79
N ALA A 53 -8.07 -4.88 4.10
CA ALA A 53 -8.80 -6.00 4.71
C ALA A 53 -10.32 -5.83 4.64
N LEU A 54 -10.83 -4.59 4.78
CA LEU A 54 -12.25 -4.29 4.61
C LEU A 54 -12.68 -4.45 3.16
N ASP A 55 -11.87 -4.00 2.21
CA ASP A 55 -12.13 -4.13 0.78
C ASP A 55 -12.10 -5.60 0.31
N LEU A 56 -11.25 -6.43 0.91
CA LEU A 56 -11.26 -7.89 0.73
C LEU A 56 -12.56 -8.55 1.20
N ARG A 57 -13.15 -8.05 2.31
CA ARG A 57 -14.41 -8.57 2.87
C ARG A 57 -15.64 -8.04 2.13
N ARG A 58 -15.60 -6.79 1.68
CA ARG A 58 -16.69 -6.06 1.03
C ARG A 58 -16.09 -5.26 -0.14
N PRO A 59 -15.96 -5.85 -1.34
CA PRO A 59 -15.32 -5.19 -2.47
C PRO A 59 -16.10 -3.91 -2.82
N HIS A 60 -15.47 -2.75 -2.61
CA HIS A 60 -16.10 -1.46 -2.82
C HIS A 60 -15.11 -0.46 -3.42
N LEU A 61 -15.48 0.20 -4.52
CA LEU A 61 -14.59 1.13 -5.22
C LEU A 61 -14.13 2.31 -4.33
N LEU A 62 -14.99 2.78 -3.41
CA LEU A 62 -14.58 3.82 -2.45
C LEU A 62 -13.51 3.35 -1.46
N LEU A 63 -13.56 2.10 -1.00
CA LEU A 63 -12.53 1.55 -0.10
C LEU A 63 -11.20 1.43 -0.84
N LEU A 64 -11.26 0.99 -2.11
CA LEU A 64 -10.10 0.93 -2.98
C LEU A 64 -9.48 2.31 -3.24
N ALA A 65 -10.31 3.33 -3.51
CA ALA A 65 -9.86 4.71 -3.69
C ALA A 65 -9.20 5.25 -2.42
N LEU A 66 -9.80 4.99 -1.24
CA LEU A 66 -9.23 5.42 0.03
C LEU A 66 -7.91 4.70 0.34
N ALA A 67 -7.81 3.40 0.04
CA ALA A 67 -6.56 2.66 0.14
C ALA A 67 -5.48 3.22 -0.82
N ALA A 68 -5.87 3.64 -2.03
CA ALA A 68 -4.97 4.30 -2.97
C ALA A 68 -4.40 5.62 -2.41
N VAL A 69 -5.25 6.44 -1.78
CA VAL A 69 -4.84 7.69 -1.12
C VAL A 69 -3.87 7.41 0.03
N MET A 70 -4.14 6.39 0.85
CA MET A 70 -3.22 6.01 1.95
C MET A 70 -1.87 5.54 1.41
N ALA A 71 -1.85 4.77 0.34
CA ALA A 71 -0.61 4.31 -0.28
C ALA A 71 0.19 5.46 -0.92
N LEU A 72 -0.48 6.43 -1.57
CA LEU A 72 0.15 7.67 -2.03
C LEU A 72 0.75 8.48 -0.86
N ALA A 73 0.01 8.60 0.25
CA ALA A 73 0.50 9.27 1.44
C ALA A 73 1.73 8.57 2.04
N LEU A 74 1.81 7.23 1.99
CA LEU A 74 3.00 6.49 2.41
C LEU A 74 4.23 6.83 1.55
N VAL A 75 4.07 6.87 0.22
CA VAL A 75 5.16 7.27 -0.69
C VAL A 75 5.63 8.69 -0.39
N LEU A 76 4.69 9.63 -0.20
CA LEU A 76 5.02 11.03 0.08
C LEU A 76 5.68 11.22 1.45
N LEU A 77 5.32 10.39 2.44
CA LEU A 77 5.95 10.41 3.76
C LEU A 77 7.33 9.76 3.75
N ARG A 78 7.57 8.79 2.85
CA ARG A 78 8.80 8.00 2.84
C ARG A 78 9.16 7.55 1.42
N CYS A 79 10.24 8.10 0.86
CA CYS A 79 10.77 7.73 -0.46
C CYS A 79 11.69 6.50 -0.39
N ASN A 80 11.20 5.38 0.13
CA ASN A 80 12.01 4.17 0.28
C ASN A 80 11.85 3.19 -0.91
N GLY A 81 10.91 3.46 -1.82
CA GLY A 81 10.69 2.72 -3.07
C GLY A 81 9.83 1.46 -2.90
N TYR A 82 9.71 0.93 -1.69
CA TYR A 82 8.87 -0.24 -1.38
C TYR A 82 7.38 0.09 -1.41
N GLU A 83 7.02 1.34 -1.10
CA GLU A 83 5.64 1.82 -1.06
C GLU A 83 4.95 1.74 -2.43
N GLY A 84 5.73 1.79 -3.53
CA GLY A 84 5.26 1.60 -4.91
C GLY A 84 4.61 0.24 -5.16
N ALA A 85 4.97 -0.79 -4.41
CA ALA A 85 4.36 -2.12 -4.54
C ALA A 85 2.90 -2.14 -4.07
N LEU A 86 2.55 -1.34 -3.06
CA LEU A 86 1.16 -1.19 -2.60
C LEU A 86 0.29 -0.53 -3.67
N LEU A 87 0.88 0.38 -4.43
CA LEU A 87 0.20 1.09 -5.51
C LEU A 87 -0.01 0.21 -6.74
N ALA A 88 0.97 -0.62 -7.08
CA ALA A 88 0.81 -1.64 -8.10
C ALA A 88 -0.32 -2.64 -7.75
N LEU A 89 -0.47 -2.99 -6.47
CA LEU A 89 -1.59 -3.81 -6.01
C LEU A 89 -2.95 -3.12 -6.22
N ILE A 90 -3.05 -1.84 -5.89
CA ILE A 90 -4.26 -1.05 -6.14
C ILE A 90 -4.56 -0.98 -7.64
N ALA A 91 -3.55 -0.77 -8.49
CA ALA A 91 -3.72 -0.76 -9.94
C ALA A 91 -4.24 -2.10 -10.47
N MET A 92 -3.72 -3.22 -9.95
CA MET A 92 -4.20 -4.57 -10.30
C MET A 92 -5.65 -4.79 -9.85
N GLN A 93 -5.99 -4.38 -8.63
CA GLN A 93 -7.37 -4.47 -8.13
C GLN A 93 -8.33 -3.56 -8.91
N LEU A 94 -7.89 -2.38 -9.33
CA LEU A 94 -8.68 -1.48 -10.16
C LEU A 94 -8.88 -2.07 -11.56
N GLY A 95 -7.82 -2.61 -12.15
CA GLY A 95 -7.84 -3.26 -13.47
C GLY A 95 -8.76 -4.49 -13.52
N THR A 96 -8.81 -5.26 -12.43
CA THR A 96 -9.71 -6.43 -12.32
C THR A 96 -11.17 -6.05 -12.09
N ARG A 97 -11.48 -4.85 -11.59
CA ARG A 97 -12.85 -4.42 -11.24
C ARG A 97 -13.51 -3.54 -12.29
N VAL A 98 -12.75 -2.63 -12.89
CA VAL A 98 -13.27 -1.60 -13.83
C VAL A 98 -12.79 -1.86 -15.26
N GLY A 99 -11.76 -2.68 -15.42
CA GLY A 99 -11.17 -3.04 -16.70
C GLY A 99 -9.68 -2.67 -16.77
N PRO A 100 -8.89 -3.39 -17.57
CA PRO A 100 -7.43 -3.27 -17.58
C PRO A 100 -6.94 -1.86 -17.96
N GLY A 101 -7.69 -1.14 -18.80
CA GLY A 101 -7.35 0.22 -19.22
C GLY A 101 -7.33 1.22 -18.05
N THR A 102 -8.23 1.09 -17.08
CA THR A 102 -8.28 1.99 -15.91
C THR A 102 -7.11 1.74 -14.96
N GLY A 103 -6.71 0.46 -14.79
CA GLY A 103 -5.51 0.12 -14.02
C GLY A 103 -4.23 0.68 -14.63
N ILE A 104 -4.10 0.61 -15.96
CA ILE A 104 -2.97 1.19 -16.69
C ILE A 104 -2.96 2.72 -16.60
N ALA A 105 -4.12 3.36 -16.85
CA ALA A 105 -4.26 4.81 -16.73
C ALA A 105 -3.92 5.31 -15.32
N TRP A 106 -4.26 4.54 -14.29
CA TRP A 106 -3.91 4.84 -12.91
C TRP A 106 -2.39 4.80 -12.68
N ILE A 107 -1.69 3.79 -13.20
CA ILE A 107 -0.22 3.70 -13.09
C ILE A 107 0.43 4.92 -13.74
N PHE A 108 0.04 5.27 -14.97
CA PHE A 108 0.56 6.46 -15.66
C PHE A 108 0.24 7.75 -14.91
N GLY A 109 -1.00 7.92 -14.45
CA GLY A 109 -1.43 9.10 -13.72
C GLY A 109 -0.65 9.28 -12.41
N GLN A 110 -0.41 8.18 -11.70
CA GLN A 110 0.40 8.18 -10.50
C GLN A 110 1.88 8.48 -10.77
N SER A 111 2.48 7.85 -11.77
CA SER A 111 3.89 8.08 -12.11
C SER A 111 4.16 9.51 -12.58
N ALA A 112 3.15 10.21 -13.11
CA ALA A 112 3.26 11.63 -13.44
C ALA A 112 3.12 12.55 -12.21
N LEU A 113 2.55 12.05 -11.12
CA LEU A 113 2.25 12.82 -9.90
C LEU A 113 3.34 12.71 -8.82
N LEU A 114 4.20 11.68 -8.94
CA LEU A 114 5.35 11.40 -8.09
C LEU A 114 6.64 11.85 -8.78
#